data_AF-V4KL41-F1
#
_entry.id   AF-V4KL41-F1
#
_cell.length_a   1.000
_cell.length_b   1.000
_cell.length_c   1.000
_cell.angle_alpha   90.00
_cell.angle_beta   90.00
_cell.angle_gamma   90.00
#
_symmetry.space_group_name_H-M   'P 1'
#
loop_
_entity.id
_entity.type
_entity.pdbx_description
1 polymer ?
#
loop_
_entity_poly.entity_id
_entity_poly.type
_entity_poly.pdbx_seq_one_letter_code
_entity_poly.pdbx_strand_id
1 'polypeptide(L)'
;ERGRSSKKMKPFWSEAGDDAVVIEADAFKETDVIYRALSSRGHHDDMLQTAELVHQSSTDAASSLLVTALNEGRDVIMDGTLSWEPFVEHMITMARNVHKQRYRMGAGYKVSEDGTTTEEYWRVQETEDNGKQQNLKPYRIELVGVVCDAYLAVARGIRRALMVKRAVRVKSQLKSHKSFAVAFPKYCELLYPDPSLLSKPGSVWNDVVLVPSRPKVQKELNDAIKKIEKAQAKN
;
A
#
# COMPACT_ATOMS: atom_id res chain seq x y z
N GLU A 1 18.23 -19.34 -33.06
CA GLU A 1 18.49 -18.52 -31.86
C GLU A 1 17.78 -17.18 -31.99
N ARG A 2 16.94 -16.79 -31.03
CA ARG A 2 16.42 -15.42 -30.95
C ARG A 2 16.71 -14.90 -29.55
N GLY A 3 17.83 -14.19 -29.44
CA GLY A 3 18.19 -13.42 -28.25
C GLY A 3 17.15 -12.33 -28.03
N ARG A 4 16.17 -12.61 -27.17
CA ARG A 4 15.30 -11.56 -26.63
C ARG A 4 16.15 -10.83 -25.60
N SER A 5 16.76 -9.73 -26.02
CA SER A 5 17.40 -8.77 -25.12
C SER A 5 16.40 -8.47 -23.99
N SER A 6 16.70 -8.96 -22.80
CA SER A 6 16.04 -8.58 -21.57
C SER A 6 16.41 -7.13 -21.32
N LYS A 7 15.69 -6.19 -21.96
CA LYS A 7 15.67 -4.81 -21.50
C LYS A 7 15.12 -4.87 -20.09
N LYS A 8 16.00 -4.79 -19.08
CA LYS A 8 15.61 -4.49 -17.71
C LYS A 8 14.76 -3.23 -17.79
N MET A 9 13.46 -3.39 -17.57
CA MET A 9 12.52 -2.28 -17.56
C MET A 9 12.90 -1.42 -16.36
N LYS A 10 13.30 -0.17 -16.60
CA LYS A 10 13.58 0.75 -15.49
C LYS A 10 12.27 1.02 -14.74
N PRO A 11 12.32 1.20 -13.41
CA PRO A 11 11.13 1.57 -12.65
C PRO A 11 10.48 2.83 -13.26
N PHE A 12 9.15 2.89 -13.24
CA PHE A 12 8.39 4.03 -13.76
C PHE A 12 8.90 5.38 -13.19
N TRP A 13 9.35 5.36 -11.93
CA TRP A 13 9.84 6.53 -11.21
C TRP A 13 11.33 6.82 -11.38
N SER A 14 12.02 6.12 -12.28
CA SER A 14 13.47 6.31 -12.49
C SER A 14 13.86 7.70 -12.99
N GLU A 15 12.90 8.51 -13.42
CA GLU A 15 13.07 9.90 -13.84
C GLU A 15 12.69 10.92 -12.74
N ALA A 16 12.14 10.47 -11.61
CA ALA A 16 11.71 11.33 -10.49
C ALA A 16 12.88 11.88 -9.65
N GLY A 17 14.12 11.72 -10.11
CA GLY A 17 15.34 12.17 -9.47
C GLY A 17 16.05 11.06 -8.68
N ASP A 18 17.39 11.10 -8.68
CA ASP A 18 18.24 10.13 -7.98
C ASP A 18 18.09 10.17 -6.43
N ASP A 19 17.39 11.18 -5.90
CA ASP A 19 17.26 11.45 -4.46
C ASP A 19 15.84 11.21 -3.90
N ALA A 20 14.93 10.58 -4.66
CA ALA A 20 13.62 10.19 -4.13
C ALA A 20 13.75 8.93 -3.23
N VAL A 21 13.03 8.92 -2.10
CA VAL A 21 12.96 7.74 -1.21
C VAL A 21 11.83 6.83 -1.68
N VAL A 22 12.16 5.61 -2.09
CA VAL A 22 11.15 4.58 -2.40
C VAL A 22 10.82 3.79 -1.14
N ILE A 23 9.53 3.78 -0.77
CA ILE A 23 8.99 3.02 0.36
C ILE A 23 8.19 1.85 -0.19
N GLU A 24 8.74 0.63 -0.12
CA GLU A 24 8.05 -0.62 -0.46
C GLU A 24 8.20 -1.60 0.71
N ALA A 25 7.11 -1.89 1.43
CA ALA A 25 7.16 -2.78 2.59
C ALA A 25 7.65 -4.18 2.24
N ASP A 26 7.37 -4.68 1.04
CA ASP A 26 7.83 -5.99 0.62
C ASP A 26 9.33 -6.03 0.28
N ALA A 27 9.96 -4.90 -0.08
CA ALA A 27 11.41 -4.85 -0.30
C ALA A 27 12.18 -5.10 1.01
N PHE A 28 11.64 -4.63 2.14
CA PHE A 28 12.22 -4.93 3.46
C PHE A 28 12.15 -6.42 3.80
N LYS A 29 11.08 -7.12 3.40
CA LYS A 29 10.95 -8.58 3.60
C LYS A 29 12.09 -9.33 2.91
N GLU A 30 12.48 -8.93 1.69
CA GLU A 30 13.53 -9.60 0.92
C GLU A 30 14.94 -9.38 1.52
N THR A 31 15.09 -8.40 2.40
CA THR A 31 16.33 -8.14 3.16
C THR A 31 16.37 -8.78 4.53
N ASP A 32 15.22 -9.21 5.06
CA ASP A 32 15.11 -9.81 6.39
C ASP A 32 15.83 -11.18 6.45
N VAL A 33 16.71 -11.33 7.44
CA VAL A 33 17.53 -12.54 7.66
C VAL A 33 16.68 -13.78 7.91
N ILE A 34 15.54 -13.65 8.58
CA ILE A 34 14.61 -14.74 8.84
C ILE A 34 13.90 -15.13 7.54
N TYR A 35 13.45 -14.15 6.77
CA TYR A 35 12.84 -14.41 5.46
C TYR A 35 13.82 -15.10 4.50
N ARG A 36 15.08 -14.65 4.43
CA ARG A 36 16.13 -15.30 3.62
C ARG A 36 16.46 -16.71 4.10
N ALA A 37 16.57 -16.91 5.41
CA ALA A 37 16.87 -18.23 5.99
C ALA A 37 15.74 -19.25 5.74
N LEU A 38 14.48 -18.82 5.82
CA LEU A 38 13.32 -19.68 5.60
C LEU A 38 13.05 -19.93 4.11
N SER A 39 13.21 -18.92 3.26
CA SER A 39 13.04 -19.07 1.79
C SER A 39 14.13 -19.91 1.13
N SER A 40 15.36 -19.91 1.67
CA SER A 40 16.49 -20.70 1.14
C SER A 40 16.45 -22.19 1.48
N ARG A 41 15.68 -22.61 2.50
CA ARG A 41 15.59 -24.00 2.95
C ARG A 41 14.60 -24.88 2.16
N GLY A 42 13.95 -24.35 1.11
CA GLY A 42 13.17 -25.16 0.17
C GLY A 42 11.81 -25.66 0.69
N HIS A 43 11.35 -25.23 1.86
CA HIS A 43 9.99 -25.50 2.36
C HIS A 43 8.97 -24.64 1.60
N HIS A 44 8.61 -25.10 0.40
CA HIS A 44 7.68 -24.40 -0.49
C HIS A 44 6.26 -24.28 0.09
N ASP A 45 5.88 -25.19 0.98
CA ASP A 45 4.58 -25.17 1.67
C ASP A 45 4.50 -24.08 2.76
N ASP A 46 5.65 -23.61 3.29
CA ASP A 46 5.73 -22.65 4.41
C ASP A 46 6.04 -21.21 3.98
N MET A 47 6.18 -20.96 2.67
CA MET A 47 6.54 -19.65 2.12
C MET A 47 5.53 -18.55 2.49
N LEU A 48 4.24 -18.89 2.55
CA LEU A 48 3.17 -17.98 2.93
C LEU A 48 3.23 -17.62 4.42
N GLN A 49 3.53 -18.60 5.28
CA GLN A 49 3.67 -18.38 6.72
C GLN A 49 4.93 -17.56 7.02
N THR A 50 6.03 -17.86 6.33
CA THR A 50 7.28 -17.11 6.40
C THR A 50 7.10 -15.63 6.06
N ALA A 51 6.34 -15.32 5.00
CA ALA A 51 6.04 -13.94 4.61
C ALA A 51 5.14 -13.20 5.63
N GLU A 52 4.29 -13.94 6.36
CA GLU A 52 3.46 -13.39 7.44
C GLU A 52 4.27 -13.07 8.70
N LEU A 53 5.26 -13.91 9.04
CA LEU A 53 6.12 -13.72 10.22
C LEU A 53 6.89 -12.41 10.20
N VAL A 54 7.43 -12.02 9.04
CA VAL A 54 8.20 -10.77 8.88
C VAL A 54 7.34 -9.58 8.45
N HIS A 55 6.01 -9.75 8.38
CA HIS A 55 5.14 -8.72 7.83
C HIS A 55 5.09 -7.47 8.69
N GLN A 56 5.01 -7.64 10.02
CA GLN A 56 4.92 -6.51 10.94
C GLN A 56 6.23 -5.72 10.97
N SER A 57 7.38 -6.38 11.14
CA SER A 57 8.69 -5.72 11.15
C SER A 57 8.96 -4.95 9.87
N SER A 58 8.61 -5.52 8.71
CA SER A 58 8.78 -4.87 7.41
C SER A 58 7.86 -3.66 7.23
N THR A 59 6.63 -3.77 7.74
CA THR A 59 5.66 -2.66 7.70
C THR A 59 6.08 -1.53 8.63
N ASP A 60 6.60 -1.85 9.81
CA ASP A 60 7.12 -0.87 10.77
C ASP A 60 8.37 -0.19 10.24
N ALA A 61 9.29 -0.92 9.60
CA ALA A 61 10.48 -0.36 8.97
C ALA A 61 10.12 0.61 7.82
N ALA A 62 9.22 0.20 6.92
CA ALA A 62 8.72 1.05 5.85
C ALA A 62 8.04 2.31 6.40
N SER A 63 7.27 2.14 7.48
CA SER A 63 6.60 3.25 8.17
C SER A 63 7.63 4.21 8.79
N SER A 64 8.63 3.70 9.50
CA SER A 64 9.69 4.51 10.10
C SER A 64 10.46 5.33 9.05
N LEU A 65 10.79 4.70 7.92
CA LEU A 65 11.47 5.37 6.82
C LEU A 65 10.59 6.46 6.19
N LEU A 66 9.29 6.20 6.02
CA LEU A 66 8.34 7.16 5.47
C LEU A 66 8.25 8.44 6.30
N VAL A 67 8.04 8.33 7.62
CA VAL A 67 7.94 9.52 8.48
C VAL A 67 9.27 10.28 8.57
N THR A 68 10.39 9.57 8.54
CA THR A 68 11.73 10.17 8.55
C THR A 68 11.95 10.99 7.29
N ALA A 69 11.74 10.38 6.11
CA ALA A 69 11.91 11.05 4.82
C ALA A 69 11.00 12.28 4.69
N LEU A 70 9.73 12.16 5.09
CA LEU A 70 8.79 13.27 5.03
C LEU A 70 9.18 14.44 5.95
N ASN A 71 9.61 14.14 7.18
CA ASN A 71 10.11 15.14 8.11
C ASN A 71 11.40 15.84 7.63
N GLU A 72 12.18 15.20 6.76
CA GLU A 72 13.41 15.75 6.18
C GLU A 72 13.14 16.56 4.89
N GLY A 73 11.91 16.57 4.39
CA GLY A 73 11.57 17.30 3.16
C GLY A 73 11.93 16.58 1.87
N ARG A 74 12.18 15.27 1.93
CA ARG A 74 12.56 14.48 0.76
C ARG A 74 11.34 14.08 -0.06
N ASP A 75 11.52 14.02 -1.38
CA ASP A 75 10.53 13.41 -2.25
C ASP A 75 10.38 11.91 -1.93
N VAL A 76 9.14 11.45 -1.83
CA VAL A 76 8.82 10.08 -1.46
C VAL A 76 7.95 9.41 -2.52
N ILE A 77 8.33 8.19 -2.88
CA ILE A 77 7.54 7.28 -3.71
C ILE A 77 7.03 6.16 -2.80
N MET A 78 5.74 6.17 -2.50
CA MET A 78 5.09 5.13 -1.69
C MET A 78 4.52 4.04 -2.61
N ASP A 79 5.11 2.84 -2.56
CA ASP A 79 4.59 1.65 -3.23
C ASP A 79 3.81 0.79 -2.21
N GLY A 80 2.49 0.85 -2.30
CA GLY A 80 1.61 0.11 -1.42
C GLY A 80 0.28 -0.21 -2.08
N THR A 81 -0.41 -1.21 -1.52
CA THR A 81 -1.76 -1.60 -1.99
C THR A 81 -2.82 -0.57 -1.63
N LEU A 82 -2.52 0.35 -0.70
CA LEU A 82 -3.41 1.40 -0.18
C LEU A 82 -4.80 0.87 0.22
N SER A 83 -4.86 -0.39 0.65
CA SER A 83 -6.12 -1.10 0.91
C SER A 83 -6.65 -0.90 2.32
N TRP A 84 -5.90 -0.20 3.18
CA TRP A 84 -6.29 0.07 4.56
C TRP A 84 -6.54 1.56 4.75
N GLU A 85 -7.81 1.93 4.76
CA GLU A 85 -8.26 3.33 4.68
C GLU A 85 -7.69 4.23 5.79
N PRO A 86 -7.76 3.88 7.10
CA PRO A 86 -7.27 4.76 8.15
C PRO A 86 -5.76 5.02 8.06
N PHE A 87 -4.98 4.04 7.61
CA PHE A 87 -3.54 4.20 7.40
C PHE A 87 -3.25 5.24 6.31
N VAL A 88 -3.95 5.18 5.18
CA VAL A 88 -3.77 6.13 4.07
C VAL A 88 -4.20 7.54 4.48
N GLU A 89 -5.28 7.67 5.25
CA GLU A 89 -5.73 8.95 5.81
C GLU A 89 -4.70 9.58 6.76
N HIS A 90 -4.21 8.80 7.72
CA HIS A 90 -3.18 9.26 8.64
C HIS A 90 -1.89 9.63 7.89
N MET A 91 -1.52 8.86 6.87
CA MET A 91 -0.39 9.16 6.00
C MET A 91 -0.56 10.49 5.25
N ILE A 92 -1.68 10.70 4.56
CA ILE A 92 -1.97 11.95 3.83
C ILE A 92 -1.98 13.13 4.81
N THR A 93 -2.60 12.94 5.98
CA THR A 93 -2.65 13.97 7.03
C THR A 93 -1.27 14.34 7.53
N MET A 94 -0.41 13.34 7.80
CA MET A 94 0.98 13.56 8.16
C MET A 94 1.72 14.31 7.05
N ALA A 95 1.71 13.79 5.81
CA ALA A 95 2.40 14.40 4.67
C ALA A 95 1.96 15.86 4.41
N ARG A 96 0.70 16.20 4.70
CA ARG A 96 0.20 17.58 4.63
C ARG A 96 0.72 18.48 5.73
N ASN A 97 1.06 17.96 6.89
CA ASN A 97 1.36 18.74 8.08
C ASN A 97 2.82 18.67 8.55
N VAL A 98 3.65 17.79 7.94
CA VAL A 98 5.09 17.66 8.26
C VAL A 98 5.91 18.94 8.05
N HIS A 99 5.37 19.92 7.33
CA HIS A 99 5.97 21.25 7.17
C HIS A 99 5.65 22.22 8.33
N LYS A 100 4.67 21.86 9.18
CA LYS A 100 4.26 22.64 10.36
C LYS A 100 4.78 22.05 11.66
N GLN A 101 4.86 20.72 11.72
CA GLN A 101 5.25 19.99 12.92
C GLN A 101 5.93 18.67 12.55
N ARG A 102 6.82 18.18 13.42
CA ARG A 102 7.43 16.86 13.24
C ARG A 102 6.48 15.77 13.69
N TYR A 103 6.58 14.63 13.03
CA TYR A 103 5.87 13.42 13.38
C TYR A 103 6.85 12.31 13.77
N ARG A 104 6.35 11.35 14.56
CA ARG A 104 7.01 10.07 14.82
C ARG A 104 6.02 8.92 14.64
N MET A 105 6.54 7.70 14.52
CA MET A 105 5.71 6.51 14.55
C MET A 105 4.83 6.47 15.80
N GLY A 106 3.55 6.19 15.59
CA GLY A 106 2.59 5.86 16.64
C GLY A 106 2.59 4.36 16.95
N ALA A 107 1.62 3.92 17.75
CA ALA A 107 1.50 2.52 18.15
C ALA A 107 1.05 1.58 17.01
N GLY A 108 0.62 2.12 15.87
CA GLY A 108 0.01 1.38 14.77
C GLY A 108 -1.41 0.93 15.11
N TYR A 109 -1.82 -0.19 14.52
CA TYR A 109 -3.08 -0.87 14.85
C TYR A 109 -2.83 -1.93 15.93
N LYS A 110 -3.52 -1.83 17.06
CA LYS A 110 -3.45 -2.79 18.16
C LYS A 110 -4.84 -3.12 18.67
N VAL A 111 -5.04 -4.39 19.02
CA VAL A 111 -6.24 -4.86 19.71
C VAL A 111 -5.82 -5.33 21.09
N SER A 112 -6.38 -4.72 22.12
CA SER A 112 -6.15 -5.06 23.52
C SER A 112 -6.92 -6.31 23.94
N GLU A 113 -6.55 -6.92 25.07
CA GLU A 113 -7.20 -8.15 25.58
C GLU A 113 -8.69 -7.96 25.89
N ASP A 114 -9.11 -6.73 26.21
CA ASP A 114 -10.49 -6.33 26.44
C ASP A 114 -11.29 -6.10 25.13
N GLY A 115 -10.65 -6.28 23.97
CA GLY A 115 -11.22 -6.03 22.65
C GLY A 115 -11.14 -4.57 22.18
N THR A 116 -10.59 -3.66 22.99
CA THR A 116 -10.42 -2.26 22.61
C THR A 116 -9.40 -2.14 21.50
N THR A 117 -9.76 -1.46 20.41
CA THR A 117 -8.88 -1.23 19.26
C THR A 117 -8.26 0.17 19.33
N THR A 118 -6.94 0.24 19.26
CA THR A 118 -6.18 1.49 19.10
C THR A 118 -5.62 1.55 17.68
N GLU A 119 -5.80 2.67 17.00
CA GLU A 119 -5.30 2.87 15.64
C GLU A 119 -4.64 4.24 15.51
N GLU A 120 -3.33 4.29 15.77
CA GLU A 120 -2.52 5.52 15.72
C GLU A 120 -1.21 5.24 14.98
N TYR A 121 -1.16 5.53 13.68
CA TYR A 121 0.03 5.26 12.86
C TYR A 121 1.13 6.31 13.05
N TRP A 122 0.74 7.57 13.25
CA TRP A 122 1.65 8.70 13.41
C TRP A 122 1.15 9.59 14.53
N ARG A 123 2.09 10.12 15.32
CA ARG A 123 1.80 11.12 16.34
C ARG A 123 2.72 12.31 16.19
N VAL A 124 2.21 13.49 16.56
CA VAL A 124 3.02 14.70 16.62
C VAL A 124 4.14 14.48 17.64
N GLN A 125 5.35 14.85 17.25
CA GLN A 125 6.50 14.89 18.14
C GLN A 125 6.52 16.28 18.77
N GLU A 126 6.16 16.35 20.06
CA GLU A 126 6.33 17.55 20.88
C GLU A 126 7.83 17.85 20.94
N THR A 127 8.26 18.87 20.21
CA THR A 127 9.61 19.40 20.34
C THR A 127 9.62 20.43 21.45
N GLU A 128 10.47 20.24 22.45
CA GLU A 128 10.91 21.35 23.30
C GLU A 128 11.49 22.42 22.37
N ASP A 129 10.93 23.62 22.51
CA ASP A 129 11.07 24.74 21.60
C ASP A 129 12.53 25.02 21.29
N ASN A 130 12.92 24.78 20.04
CA ASN A 130 14.21 25.20 19.52
C ASN A 130 14.03 26.02 18.24
N GLY A 131 12.95 26.81 18.18
CA GLY A 131 12.80 28.04 17.37
C GLY A 131 13.04 27.98 15.86
N LYS A 132 13.46 26.86 15.30
CA LYS A 132 13.66 26.65 13.88
C LYS A 132 12.32 26.23 13.31
N GLN A 133 11.55 27.22 12.85
CA GLN A 133 10.49 26.96 11.88
C GLN A 133 11.03 25.99 10.84
N GLN A 134 10.34 24.87 10.65
CA GLN A 134 10.69 23.93 9.60
C GLN A 134 10.65 24.70 8.29
N ASN A 135 11.81 24.85 7.64
CA ASN A 135 11.91 25.54 6.36
C ASN A 135 11.45 24.63 5.20
N LEU A 136 10.41 23.84 5.47
CA LEU A 136 9.84 22.83 4.59
C LEU A 136 8.67 23.45 3.83
N LYS A 137 8.60 23.15 2.53
CA LYS A 137 7.41 23.50 1.74
C LYS A 137 6.33 22.44 1.94
N PRO A 138 5.04 22.80 1.84
CA PRO A 138 3.97 21.81 1.82
C PRO A 138 4.17 20.82 0.68
N TYR A 139 3.97 19.52 0.95
CA TYR A 139 4.04 18.49 -0.09
C TYR A 139 2.90 18.63 -1.09
N ARG A 140 3.23 18.44 -2.37
CA ARG A 140 2.28 18.08 -3.41
C ARG A 140 2.14 16.56 -3.41
N ILE A 141 0.93 16.06 -3.18
CA ILE A 141 0.67 14.62 -3.13
C ILE A 141 -0.02 14.20 -4.42
N GLU A 142 0.53 13.20 -5.10
CA GLU A 142 -0.07 12.60 -6.28
C GLU A 142 -0.33 11.11 -6.05
N LEU A 143 -1.49 10.65 -6.51
CA LEU A 143 -1.88 9.24 -6.43
C LEU A 143 -1.93 8.64 -7.83
N VAL A 144 -1.10 7.63 -8.07
CA VAL A 144 -1.11 6.84 -9.31
C VAL A 144 -1.68 5.46 -9.01
N GLY A 145 -2.89 5.20 -9.52
CA GLY A 145 -3.56 3.91 -9.37
C GLY A 145 -3.39 3.03 -10.61
N VAL A 146 -2.90 1.80 -10.44
CA VAL A 146 -2.92 0.78 -11.50
C VAL A 146 -4.09 -0.16 -11.22
N VAL A 147 -5.11 -0.13 -12.08
CA VAL A 147 -6.32 -0.93 -11.93
C VAL A 147 -6.36 -2.09 -12.91
N CYS A 148 -6.90 -3.23 -12.46
CA CYS A 148 -7.24 -4.35 -13.32
C CYS A 148 -8.41 -5.15 -12.73
N ASP A 149 -9.05 -5.96 -13.56
CA ASP A 149 -10.08 -6.89 -13.12
C ASP A 149 -9.53 -7.88 -12.07
N ALA A 150 -10.35 -8.23 -11.08
CA ALA A 150 -9.94 -9.09 -9.97
C ALA A 150 -9.50 -10.48 -10.44
N TYR A 151 -10.14 -11.05 -11.47
CA TYR A 151 -9.74 -12.32 -12.07
C TYR A 151 -8.35 -12.23 -12.69
N LEU A 152 -8.08 -11.16 -13.46
CA LEU A 152 -6.77 -10.93 -14.06
C LEU A 152 -5.68 -10.70 -13.00
N ALA A 153 -6.00 -9.99 -11.91
CA ALA A 153 -5.09 -9.80 -10.79
C ALA A 153 -4.68 -11.14 -10.16
N VAL A 154 -5.65 -12.02 -9.90
CA VAL A 154 -5.43 -13.36 -9.34
C VAL A 154 -4.62 -14.24 -10.28
N ALA A 155 -5.00 -14.31 -11.56
CA ALA A 155 -4.27 -15.10 -12.55
C ALA A 155 -2.81 -14.64 -12.68
N ARG A 156 -2.54 -13.33 -12.66
CA ARG A 156 -1.19 -12.76 -12.64
C ARG A 156 -0.45 -13.10 -11.35
N GLY A 157 -1.14 -13.07 -10.20
CA GLY A 157 -0.59 -13.48 -8.90
C GLY A 157 -0.13 -14.94 -8.89
N ILE A 158 -0.95 -15.85 -9.42
CA ILE A 158 -0.61 -17.27 -9.57
C ILE A 158 0.58 -17.44 -10.51
N ARG A 159 0.58 -16.76 -11.66
CA ARG A 159 1.71 -16.82 -12.60
C ARG A 159 3.00 -16.32 -11.95
N ARG A 160 2.93 -15.23 -11.17
CA ARG A 160 4.08 -14.70 -10.41
C ARG A 160 4.59 -15.71 -9.38
N ALA A 161 3.69 -16.39 -8.66
CA ALA A 161 4.08 -17.44 -7.72
C ALA A 161 4.90 -18.54 -8.40
N LEU A 162 4.50 -18.98 -9.59
CA LEU A 162 5.22 -20.00 -10.36
C LEU A 162 6.57 -19.50 -10.91
N MET A 163 6.63 -18.25 -11.39
CA MET A 163 7.82 -17.71 -12.06
C MET A 163 8.91 -17.23 -11.11
N VAL A 164 8.52 -16.53 -10.04
CA VAL A 164 9.47 -15.84 -9.13
C VAL A 164 9.32 -16.29 -7.68
N LYS A 165 8.59 -17.38 -7.43
CA LYS A 165 8.41 -17.96 -6.08
C LYS A 165 7.90 -16.94 -5.06
N ARG A 166 7.00 -16.03 -5.49
CA ARG A 166 6.36 -15.03 -4.60
C ARG A 166 4.85 -15.15 -4.69
N ALA A 167 4.28 -15.93 -3.77
CA ALA A 167 2.86 -16.24 -3.69
C ALA A 167 2.11 -15.27 -2.78
N VAL A 168 0.83 -15.03 -3.09
CA VAL A 168 -0.12 -14.32 -2.23
C VAL A 168 -1.39 -15.17 -2.16
N ARG A 169 -1.97 -15.35 -0.98
CA ARG A 169 -3.25 -16.05 -0.84
C ARG A 169 -4.32 -15.33 -1.64
N VAL A 170 -5.04 -16.06 -2.50
CA VAL A 170 -6.11 -15.50 -3.36
C VAL A 170 -7.12 -14.69 -2.53
N LYS A 171 -7.52 -15.21 -1.36
CA LYS A 171 -8.41 -14.52 -0.43
C LYS A 171 -7.87 -13.15 -0.01
N SER A 172 -6.60 -13.07 0.40
CA SER A 172 -5.97 -11.82 0.82
C SER A 172 -5.87 -10.83 -0.34
N GLN A 173 -5.54 -11.31 -1.55
CA GLN A 173 -5.48 -10.49 -2.75
C GLN A 173 -6.86 -9.90 -3.11
N LEU A 174 -7.92 -10.71 -3.08
CA LEU A 174 -9.29 -10.24 -3.35
C LEU A 174 -9.80 -9.29 -2.27
N LYS A 175 -9.46 -9.52 -0.99
CA LYS A 175 -9.78 -8.59 0.11
C LYS A 175 -9.11 -7.25 -0.10
N SER A 176 -7.81 -7.23 -0.40
CA SER A 176 -7.06 -5.99 -0.71
C SER A 176 -7.69 -5.24 -1.89
N HIS A 177 -8.00 -5.95 -2.98
CA HIS A 177 -8.66 -5.35 -4.16
C HIS A 177 -10.00 -4.70 -3.80
N LYS A 178 -10.86 -5.41 -3.06
CA LYS A 178 -12.12 -4.87 -2.56
C LYS A 178 -11.91 -3.65 -1.68
N SER A 179 -11.02 -3.73 -0.69
CA SER A 179 -10.84 -2.64 0.29
C SER A 179 -10.31 -1.37 -0.38
N PHE A 180 -9.32 -1.49 -1.29
CA PHE A 180 -8.88 -0.34 -2.09
C PHE A 180 -10.02 0.24 -2.93
N ALA A 181 -10.80 -0.61 -3.62
CA ALA A 181 -11.90 -0.14 -4.46
C ALA A 181 -13.00 0.60 -3.69
N VAL A 182 -13.23 0.23 -2.42
CA VAL A 182 -14.17 0.89 -1.51
C VAL A 182 -13.62 2.21 -0.98
N ALA A 183 -12.33 2.28 -0.63
CA ALA A 183 -11.69 3.46 -0.05
C ALA A 183 -11.30 4.53 -1.09
N PHE A 184 -11.04 4.12 -2.34
CA PHE A 184 -10.55 5.00 -3.40
C PHE A 184 -11.37 6.29 -3.61
N PRO A 185 -12.72 6.28 -3.55
CA PRO A 185 -13.52 7.49 -3.53
C PRO A 185 -13.07 8.54 -2.52
N LYS A 186 -12.92 8.12 -1.26
CA LYS A 186 -12.50 8.98 -0.15
C LYS A 186 -11.09 9.50 -0.36
N TYR A 187 -10.16 8.68 -0.87
CA TYR A 187 -8.80 9.15 -1.19
C TYR A 187 -8.79 10.28 -2.21
N CYS A 188 -9.67 10.22 -3.21
CA CYS A 188 -9.75 11.28 -4.21
C CYS A 188 -10.35 12.56 -3.63
N GLU A 189 -11.39 12.47 -2.80
CA GLU A 189 -11.93 13.64 -2.09
C GLU A 189 -10.86 14.28 -1.19
N LEU A 190 -10.08 13.45 -0.49
CA LEU A 190 -8.97 13.91 0.33
C LEU A 190 -7.93 14.65 -0.52
N LEU A 191 -7.50 14.08 -1.65
CA LEU A 191 -6.38 14.60 -2.46
C LEU A 191 -6.78 15.71 -3.45
N TYR A 192 -7.98 15.65 -4.00
CA TYR A 192 -8.47 16.49 -5.09
C TYR A 192 -9.79 17.18 -4.68
N PRO A 193 -9.71 18.24 -3.86
CA PRO A 193 -10.90 18.91 -3.31
C PRO A 193 -11.75 19.64 -4.37
N ASP A 194 -11.24 19.83 -5.59
CA ASP A 194 -12.03 20.32 -6.73
C ASP A 194 -12.73 19.13 -7.43
N PRO A 195 -14.06 18.98 -7.27
CA PRO A 195 -14.81 17.86 -7.85
C PRO A 195 -14.83 17.87 -9.38
N SER A 196 -14.57 19.03 -10.00
CA SER A 196 -14.56 19.17 -11.46
C SER A 196 -13.45 18.37 -12.11
N LEU A 197 -12.38 18.03 -11.38
CA LEU A 197 -11.31 17.16 -11.86
C LEU A 197 -11.75 15.70 -12.01
N LEU A 198 -12.78 15.28 -11.26
CA LEU A 198 -13.30 13.91 -11.25
C LEU A 198 -14.34 13.67 -12.36
N SER A 199 -14.94 14.72 -12.92
CA SER A 199 -15.99 14.60 -13.95
C SER A 199 -15.49 14.91 -15.36
N LYS A 200 -14.22 15.29 -15.52
CA LYS A 200 -13.64 15.58 -16.83
C LYS A 200 -13.56 14.31 -17.71
N PRO A 201 -13.86 14.40 -19.01
CA PRO A 201 -13.58 13.33 -19.96
C PRO A 201 -12.10 12.93 -19.90
N GLY A 202 -11.79 11.64 -19.88
CA GLY A 202 -10.42 11.13 -19.68
C GLY A 202 -10.01 10.99 -18.22
N SER A 203 -10.84 11.43 -17.26
CA SER A 203 -10.61 11.12 -15.85
C SER A 203 -10.97 9.66 -15.57
N VAL A 204 -10.15 8.99 -14.76
CA VAL A 204 -10.43 7.63 -14.26
C VAL A 204 -11.80 7.57 -13.59
N TRP A 205 -12.26 8.69 -13.03
CA TRP A 205 -13.56 8.80 -12.39
C TRP A 205 -14.72 8.66 -13.37
N ASN A 206 -14.75 9.49 -14.39
CA ASN A 206 -15.77 9.41 -15.43
C ASN A 206 -15.72 8.08 -16.19
N ASP A 207 -14.52 7.59 -16.49
CA ASP A 207 -14.34 6.51 -17.46
C ASP A 207 -14.31 5.11 -16.83
N VAL A 208 -14.04 5.00 -15.52
CA VAL A 208 -13.88 3.71 -14.80
C VAL A 208 -14.69 3.65 -13.49
N VAL A 209 -14.68 4.70 -12.68
CA VAL A 209 -15.23 4.69 -11.30
C VAL A 209 -16.73 4.95 -11.27
N LEU A 210 -17.25 5.81 -12.15
CA LEU A 210 -18.66 6.15 -12.30
C LEU A 210 -19.39 5.27 -13.32
N VAL A 211 -18.71 4.25 -13.87
CA VAL A 211 -19.30 3.36 -14.88
C VAL A 211 -20.49 2.61 -14.28
N PRO A 212 -21.66 2.58 -14.95
CA PRO A 212 -22.88 1.96 -14.42
C PRO A 212 -22.76 0.48 -14.04
N SER A 213 -21.78 -0.25 -14.58
CA SER A 213 -21.53 -1.67 -14.28
C SER A 213 -20.84 -1.90 -12.94
N ARG A 214 -20.21 -0.88 -12.35
CA ARG A 214 -19.34 -1.03 -11.18
C ARG A 214 -20.05 -1.59 -9.93
N PRO A 215 -21.28 -1.17 -9.58
CA PRO A 215 -22.00 -1.76 -8.44
C PRO A 215 -22.22 -3.28 -8.60
N LYS A 216 -22.49 -3.74 -9.83
CA LYS A 216 -22.64 -5.17 -10.14
C LYS A 216 -21.32 -5.92 -9.93
N VAL A 217 -20.22 -5.40 -10.47
CA VAL A 217 -18.89 -6.02 -10.31
C VAL A 217 -18.46 -6.08 -8.85
N GLN A 218 -18.69 -5.02 -8.07
CA GLN A 218 -18.41 -5.02 -6.63
C GLN A 218 -19.25 -6.06 -5.88
N LYS A 219 -20.53 -6.23 -6.25
CA LYS A 219 -21.39 -7.28 -5.68
C LYS A 219 -20.88 -8.68 -6.00
N GLU A 220 -20.48 -8.94 -7.25
CA GLU A 220 -19.91 -10.23 -7.66
C GLU A 220 -18.61 -10.56 -6.89
N LEU A 221 -17.72 -9.57 -6.74
CA LEU A 221 -16.51 -9.72 -5.95
C LEU A 221 -16.82 -10.02 -4.47
N ASN A 222 -17.80 -9.30 -3.89
CA ASN A 222 -18.27 -9.54 -2.53
C ASN A 222 -18.80 -10.98 -2.34
N ASP A 223 -19.60 -11.46 -3.28
CA ASP A 223 -20.18 -12.80 -3.22
C ASP A 223 -19.10 -13.88 -3.38
N ALA A 224 -18.10 -13.65 -4.23
CA ALA A 224 -16.94 -14.54 -4.37
C ALA A 224 -16.13 -14.64 -3.06
N ILE A 225 -15.84 -13.51 -2.41
CA ILE A 225 -15.13 -13.49 -1.11
C ILE A 225 -15.92 -14.26 -0.05
N LYS A 226 -17.24 -14.03 0.06
CA LYS A 226 -18.12 -14.74 1.01
C LYS A 226 -18.15 -16.24 0.76
N LYS A 227 -18.15 -16.68 -0.50
CA LYS A 227 -18.10 -18.12 -0.85
C LYS A 227 -16.80 -18.78 -0.39
N ILE A 228 -15.66 -18.11 -0.61
CA ILE A 228 -14.34 -18.59 -0.15
C ILE A 228 -14.32 -18.68 1.37
N GLU A 229 -14.86 -17.68 2.08
CA GLU A 229 -14.93 -17.67 3.54
C GLU A 229 -15.77 -18.83 4.09
N LYS A 230 -16.95 -19.09 3.50
CA LYS A 230 -17.81 -20.21 3.90
C LYS A 230 -17.19 -21.59 3.64
N ALA A 231 -16.44 -21.74 2.56
CA ALA A 231 -15.79 -23.00 2.22
C ALA A 231 -14.68 -23.36 3.23
N GLN A 232 -13.96 -22.35 3.74
CA GLN A 232 -12.90 -22.55 4.72
C GLN A 232 -13.42 -22.82 6.14
N ALA A 233 -14.58 -22.28 6.52
CA ALA A 233 -15.18 -22.53 7.83
C ALA A 233 -15.75 -23.96 8.00
N LYS A 234 -15.79 -24.75 6.91
CA LYS A 234 -16.27 -26.13 6.91
C LYS A 234 -15.15 -27.18 6.95
N ASN A 235 -13.90 -26.75 6.86
CA ASN A 235 -12.70 -27.57 6.99
C ASN A 235 -12.01 -27.26 8.31
#